data_AF-A0A3N5YAH2-F1
#
_entry.id   AF-A0A3N5YAH2-F1
#
_cell.length_a   1.000
_cell.length_b   1.000
_cell.length_c   1.000
_cell.angle_alpha   90.00
_cell.angle_beta   90.00
_cell.angle_gamma   90.00
#
_symmetry.space_group_name_H-M   'P 1'
#
loop_
_entity.id
_entity.type
_entity.pdbx_description
1 polymer ?
#
loop_
_entity_poly.entity_id
_entity_poly.type
_entity_poly.pdbx_seq_one_letter_code
_entity_poly.pdbx_strand_id
1 'polypeptide(L)'
;MKQLITLSLATGLLLSASAYAEEKYDHFPSLEAPDVATALCNIQTYNEKLAALTSAENIDTASMVKIHELTYTLENALARLKTTIAETAQALEEVHLASESIKADVIKKSAKTYFSGTEALLAKHHCQQ
;
A
#
# COMPACT_ATOMS: atom_id res chain seq x y z
N MET A 1 -56.48 -40.59 -9.77
CA MET A 1 -55.34 -41.22 -10.48
C MET A 1 -54.19 -40.24 -10.45
N LYS A 2 -53.04 -40.73 -9.94
CA LYS A 2 -51.91 -39.94 -9.45
C LYS A 2 -50.87 -39.87 -10.57
N GLN A 3 -50.60 -38.68 -11.12
CA GLN A 3 -49.48 -38.47 -12.03
C GLN A 3 -48.62 -37.34 -11.47
N LEU A 4 -47.64 -37.75 -10.65
CA LEU A 4 -46.54 -36.92 -10.21
C LEU A 4 -45.52 -36.90 -11.35
N ILE A 5 -45.48 -35.81 -12.12
CA ILE A 5 -44.42 -35.59 -13.10
C ILE A 5 -43.16 -35.22 -12.32
N THR A 6 -42.20 -36.14 -12.32
CA THR A 6 -40.94 -36.02 -11.59
C THR A 6 -40.03 -35.03 -12.32
N LEU A 7 -39.69 -33.94 -11.61
CA LEU A 7 -38.80 -32.88 -12.02
C LEU A 7 -37.37 -33.44 -12.19
N SER A 8 -36.88 -33.55 -13.43
CA SER A 8 -35.49 -33.91 -13.71
C SER A 8 -34.66 -32.62 -13.83
N LEU A 9 -34.13 -32.15 -12.69
CA LEU A 9 -33.20 -31.03 -12.64
C LEU A 9 -31.79 -31.55 -12.94
N ALA A 10 -31.34 -31.44 -14.18
CA ALA A 10 -29.96 -31.73 -14.56
C ALA A 10 -29.04 -30.61 -14.04
N THR A 11 -28.46 -30.82 -12.87
CA THR A 11 -27.44 -29.93 -12.30
C THR A 11 -26.11 -30.14 -13.03
N GLY A 12 -25.85 -29.32 -14.05
CA GLY A 12 -24.53 -29.21 -14.66
C GLY A 12 -23.56 -28.55 -13.68
N LEU A 13 -22.71 -29.34 -13.04
CA LEU A 13 -21.63 -28.84 -12.19
C LEU A 13 -20.51 -28.31 -13.09
N LEU A 14 -20.57 -27.03 -13.44
CA LEU A 14 -19.49 -26.31 -14.09
C LEU A 14 -18.38 -26.08 -13.07
N LEU A 15 -17.40 -26.98 -13.03
CA LEU A 15 -16.10 -26.76 -12.39
C LEU A 15 -15.38 -25.64 -13.15
N SER A 16 -15.57 -24.41 -12.68
CA SER A 16 -14.79 -23.26 -13.12
C SER A 16 -13.40 -23.41 -12.49
N ALA A 17 -12.48 -24.03 -13.23
CA ALA A 17 -11.06 -23.97 -12.91
C ALA A 17 -10.64 -22.50 -12.87
N SER A 18 -10.43 -21.98 -11.67
CA SER A 18 -9.81 -20.67 -11.47
C SER A 18 -8.37 -20.80 -11.95
N ALA A 19 -8.09 -20.37 -13.17
CA ALA A 19 -6.72 -20.21 -13.66
C ALA A 19 -6.09 -19.06 -12.88
N TYR A 20 -5.46 -19.36 -11.75
CA TYR A 20 -4.52 -18.45 -11.10
C TYR A 20 -3.26 -18.46 -11.97
N ALA A 21 -3.19 -17.54 -12.93
CA ALA A 21 -1.94 -17.22 -13.58
C ALA A 21 -1.07 -16.51 -12.54
N GLU A 22 -0.23 -17.27 -11.83
CA GLU A 22 0.92 -16.71 -11.12
C GLU A 22 1.94 -16.29 -12.19
N GLU A 23 1.68 -15.13 -12.79
CA GLU A 23 2.55 -14.52 -13.78
C GLU A 23 3.85 -14.14 -13.07
N LYS A 24 4.90 -14.94 -13.32
CA LYS A 24 6.27 -14.64 -12.91
C LYS A 24 6.82 -13.52 -13.79
N TYR A 25 6.29 -12.31 -13.61
CA TYR A 25 6.81 -11.11 -14.27
C TYR A 25 8.12 -10.73 -13.59
N ASP A 26 9.16 -10.52 -14.40
CA ASP A 26 10.30 -9.74 -13.94
C ASP A 26 9.77 -8.41 -13.42
N HIS A 27 10.00 -8.13 -12.14
CA HIS A 27 9.59 -6.86 -11.55
C HIS A 27 10.20 -5.72 -12.37
N PHE A 28 9.35 -4.81 -12.84
CA PHE A 28 9.81 -3.62 -13.55
C PHE A 28 10.71 -2.79 -12.63
N PRO A 29 11.71 -2.08 -13.19
CA PRO A 29 12.56 -1.21 -12.40
C PRO A 29 11.71 -0.15 -11.69
N SER A 30 11.65 -0.24 -10.37
CA SER A 30 10.98 0.73 -9.50
C SER A 30 12.00 1.51 -8.69
N LEU A 31 11.66 2.73 -8.30
CA LEU A 31 12.49 3.46 -7.34
C LEU A 31 12.25 2.91 -5.93
N GLU A 32 13.34 2.71 -5.22
CA GLU A 32 13.31 2.39 -3.80
C GLU A 32 12.81 3.58 -2.97
N ALA A 33 12.28 3.27 -1.78
CA ALA A 33 11.89 4.25 -0.78
C ALA A 33 12.60 3.94 0.55
N PRO A 34 13.91 4.24 0.66
CA PRO A 34 14.73 3.86 1.82
C PRO A 34 14.37 4.64 3.09
N ASP A 35 13.71 5.79 2.97
CA ASP A 35 13.28 6.63 4.09
C ASP A 35 11.98 7.39 3.76
N VAL A 36 11.40 8.04 4.78
CA VAL A 36 10.13 8.78 4.69
C VAL A 36 10.22 9.96 3.72
N ALA A 37 11.35 10.68 3.72
CA ALA A 37 11.54 11.84 2.84
C ALA A 37 11.52 11.40 1.36
N THR A 38 12.26 10.35 1.04
CA THR A 38 12.28 9.75 -0.30
C THR A 38 10.92 9.19 -0.68
N ALA A 39 10.21 8.51 0.24
CA ALA A 39 8.86 8.01 0.00
C ALA A 39 7.87 9.13 -0.35
N LEU A 40 7.88 10.22 0.43
CA LEU A 40 7.02 11.38 0.17
C LEU A 40 7.38 12.06 -1.16
N CYS A 41 8.66 12.13 -1.51
CA CYS A 41 9.08 12.69 -2.79
C CYS A 41 8.75 11.80 -3.99
N ASN A 42 8.83 10.48 -3.85
CA ASN A 42 8.35 9.55 -4.86
C ASN A 42 6.84 9.72 -5.06
N ILE A 43 6.06 9.80 -3.97
CA ILE A 43 4.61 10.02 -4.05
C ILE A 43 4.30 11.35 -4.73
N GLN A 44 4.94 12.46 -4.33
CA GLN A 44 4.69 13.76 -4.92
C GLN A 44 4.97 13.75 -6.44
N THR A 45 6.16 13.29 -6.82
CA THR A 45 6.61 13.32 -8.22
C THR A 45 5.81 12.36 -9.11
N TYR A 46 5.52 11.16 -8.62
CA TYR A 46 4.87 10.14 -9.42
C TYR A 46 3.34 10.29 -9.42
N ASN A 47 2.73 10.91 -8.40
CA ASN A 47 1.31 11.27 -8.49
C ASN A 47 1.01 12.24 -9.64
N GLU A 48 1.89 13.21 -9.90
CA GLU A 48 1.74 14.12 -11.05
C GLU A 48 1.76 13.36 -12.38
N LYS A 49 2.70 12.41 -12.53
CA LYS A 49 2.81 11.56 -13.72
C LYS A 49 1.60 10.63 -13.88
N LEU A 50 1.15 10.01 -12.79
CA LEU A 50 -0.03 9.16 -12.79
C LEU A 50 -1.26 9.96 -13.22
N ALA A 51 -1.47 11.13 -12.63
CA ALA A 51 -2.60 12.00 -12.93
C ALA A 51 -2.62 12.37 -14.43
N ALA A 52 -1.47 12.73 -15.00
CA ALA A 52 -1.36 13.04 -16.42
C ALA A 52 -1.79 11.85 -17.30
N LEU A 53 -1.28 10.64 -17.03
CA LEU A 53 -1.63 9.43 -17.77
C LEU A 53 -3.11 9.07 -17.65
N THR A 54 -3.67 9.20 -16.45
CA THR A 54 -5.08 8.86 -16.17
C THR A 54 -6.08 9.92 -16.62
N SER A 55 -5.61 11.11 -17.00
CA SER A 55 -6.46 12.21 -17.49
C SER A 55 -6.78 12.12 -18.98
N ALA A 56 -6.12 11.21 -19.71
CA ALA A 56 -6.35 11.01 -21.13
C ALA A 56 -7.77 10.48 -21.40
N GLU A 57 -8.37 10.89 -22.52
CA GLU A 57 -9.70 10.42 -22.96
C GLU A 57 -9.72 8.89 -23.15
N ASN A 58 -8.61 8.33 -23.64
CA ASN A 58 -8.42 6.90 -23.80
C ASN A 58 -7.06 6.51 -23.22
N ILE A 59 -7.01 5.39 -22.50
CA ILE A 59 -5.77 4.78 -22.00
C ILE A 59 -5.41 3.65 -22.95
N ASP A 60 -4.41 3.86 -23.80
CA ASP A 60 -3.91 2.83 -24.70
C ASP A 60 -3.01 1.81 -23.98
N THR A 61 -2.66 0.72 -24.67
CA THR A 61 -1.81 -0.34 -24.08
C THR A 61 -0.46 0.19 -23.60
N ALA A 62 0.14 1.15 -24.31
CA ALA A 62 1.41 1.76 -23.89
C ALA A 62 1.25 2.54 -22.58
N SER A 63 0.16 3.30 -22.43
CA SER A 63 -0.18 4.02 -21.21
C SER A 63 -0.45 3.07 -20.05
N MET A 64 -1.13 1.93 -20.29
CA MET A 64 -1.33 0.91 -19.26
C MET A 64 -0.01 0.36 -18.72
N VAL A 65 0.95 0.04 -19.60
CA VAL A 65 2.29 -0.40 -19.18
C VAL A 65 3.00 0.69 -18.37
N LYS A 66 2.91 1.96 -18.80
CA LYS A 66 3.54 3.07 -18.08
C LYS A 66 2.92 3.30 -16.70
N ILE A 67 1.60 3.19 -16.59
CA ILE A 67 0.89 3.25 -15.31
C ILE A 67 1.38 2.13 -14.41
N HIS A 68 1.45 0.89 -14.90
CA HIS A 68 1.92 -0.27 -14.16
C HIS A 68 3.36 -0.08 -13.60
N GLU A 69 4.29 0.37 -14.44
CA GLU A 69 5.67 0.67 -14.01
C GLU A 69 5.72 1.71 -12.88
N LEU A 70 4.97 2.80 -13.06
CA LEU A 70 4.93 3.89 -12.10
C LEU A 70 4.29 3.45 -10.77
N THR A 71 3.28 2.58 -10.82
CA THR A 71 2.61 2.10 -9.61
C THR A 71 3.55 1.31 -8.71
N TYR A 72 4.55 0.58 -9.22
CA TYR A 72 5.53 -0.07 -8.35
C TYR A 72 6.35 0.91 -7.51
N THR A 73 6.73 2.06 -8.09
CA THR A 73 7.44 3.11 -7.33
C THR A 73 6.55 3.70 -6.23
N LEU A 74 5.26 3.93 -6.53
CA LEU A 74 4.29 4.41 -5.56
C LEU A 74 4.00 3.37 -4.47
N GLU A 75 3.93 2.09 -4.81
CA GLU A 75 3.76 0.98 -3.87
C GLU A 75 4.93 0.90 -2.88
N ASN A 76 6.17 0.99 -3.35
CA ASN A 76 7.35 1.01 -2.49
C ASN A 76 7.31 2.19 -1.51
N ALA A 77 6.92 3.37 -2.00
CA ALA A 77 6.78 4.56 -1.17
C ALA A 77 5.68 4.40 -0.12
N LEU A 78 4.50 3.91 -0.51
CA LEU A 78 3.40 3.63 0.42
C LEU A 78 3.76 2.56 1.44
N ALA A 79 4.51 1.53 1.05
CA ALA A 79 5.00 0.50 1.96
C ALA A 79 5.94 1.09 3.02
N ARG A 80 6.87 1.97 2.63
CA ARG A 80 7.74 2.69 3.57
C ARG A 80 6.94 3.54 4.55
N LEU A 81 5.96 4.29 4.08
CA LEU A 81 5.11 5.11 4.95
C LEU A 81 4.27 4.25 5.89
N LYS A 82 3.69 3.15 5.41
CA LYS A 82 2.93 2.19 6.22
C LYS A 82 3.78 1.63 7.36
N THR A 83 5.00 1.19 7.08
CA THR A 83 5.92 0.70 8.11
C THR A 83 6.23 1.80 9.13
N THR A 84 6.56 3.01 8.67
CA THR A 84 6.84 4.14 9.56
C THR A 84 5.65 4.47 10.47
N ILE A 85 4.43 4.52 9.92
CA ILE A 85 3.21 4.81 10.67
C ILE A 85 2.96 3.71 11.71
N ALA A 86 3.14 2.43 11.33
CA ALA A 86 2.93 1.31 12.24
C ALA A 86 3.92 1.34 13.42
N GLU A 87 5.20 1.56 13.15
CA GLU A 87 6.24 1.69 14.18
C GLU A 87 5.98 2.91 15.10
N THR A 88 5.57 4.04 14.51
CA THR A 88 5.23 5.25 15.25
C THR A 88 4.03 5.04 16.17
N ALA A 89 2.98 4.37 15.66
CA ALA A 89 1.79 4.04 16.43
C ALA A 89 2.11 3.07 17.58
N GLN A 90 2.94 2.07 17.33
CA GLN A 90 3.42 1.15 18.37
C GLN A 90 4.21 1.88 19.46
N ALA A 91 5.11 2.79 19.08
CA ALA A 91 5.86 3.59 20.04
C ALA A 91 4.95 4.49 20.89
N LEU A 92 3.88 5.06 20.30
CA LEU A 92 2.88 5.83 21.05
C LEU A 92 2.11 4.96 22.04
N GLU A 93 1.74 3.75 21.64
CA GLU A 93 1.08 2.79 22.53
C GLU A 93 1.97 2.40 23.71
N GLU A 94 3.27 2.19 23.48
CA GLU A 94 4.21 1.94 24.57
C GLU A 94 4.29 3.12 25.56
N VAL A 95 4.23 4.36 25.07
CA VAL A 95 4.13 5.54 25.95
C VAL A 95 2.86 5.49 26.79
N HIS A 96 1.72 5.18 26.16
CA HIS A 96 0.43 5.06 26.83
C HIS A 96 0.46 3.99 27.94
N LEU A 97 0.82 2.74 27.62
CA LEU A 97 0.89 1.65 28.60
C LEU A 97 1.92 1.89 29.71
N ALA A 98 3.06 2.51 29.38
CA ALA A 98 4.07 2.87 30.37
C ALA A 98 3.58 3.96 31.33
N SER A 99 2.72 4.88 30.87
CA SER A 99 2.09 5.89 31.71
C SER A 99 1.14 5.28 32.74
N GLU A 100 0.37 4.25 32.36
CA GLU A 100 -0.50 3.50 33.27
C GLU A 100 0.30 2.73 34.34
N SER A 101 1.49 2.27 33.97
CA SER A 101 2.39 1.51 34.84
C SER A 101 3.41 2.37 35.61
N ILE A 102 3.37 3.70 35.47
CA ILE A 102 4.29 4.65 36.12
C ILE A 102 5.77 4.33 35.77
N LYS A 103 6.06 3.93 34.53
CA LYS A 103 7.40 3.56 34.04
C LYS A 103 8.08 4.72 33.32
N ALA A 104 8.60 5.68 34.08
CA ALA A 104 9.16 6.93 33.55
C ALA A 104 10.25 6.75 32.47
N ASP A 105 11.14 5.76 32.61
CA ASP A 105 12.21 5.54 31.64
C ASP A 105 11.69 4.97 30.31
N VAL A 106 10.66 4.11 30.38
CA VAL A 106 10.00 3.57 29.18
C VAL A 106 9.25 4.68 28.44
N ILE A 107 8.53 5.54 29.17
CA ILE A 107 7.86 6.71 28.60
C ILE A 107 8.85 7.56 27.80
N LYS A 108 9.98 7.95 28.40
CA LYS A 108 10.98 8.80 27.73
C LYS A 108 11.57 8.13 26.49
N LYS A 109 11.88 6.83 26.58
CA LYS A 109 12.46 6.08 25.47
C LYS A 109 11.49 5.96 24.30
N SER A 110 10.27 5.47 24.55
CA SER A 110 9.28 5.23 23.49
C SER A 110 8.75 6.55 22.91
N ALA A 111 8.64 7.62 23.72
CA ALA A 111 8.28 8.95 23.24
C ALA A 111 9.30 9.50 22.23
N LYS A 112 10.60 9.25 22.43
CA LYS A 112 11.63 9.65 21.46
C LYS A 112 11.40 8.99 20.08
N THR A 113 11.06 7.70 20.06
CA THR A 113 10.75 6.98 18.82
C THR A 113 9.49 7.55 18.16
N TYR A 114 8.43 7.78 18.94
CA TYR A 114 7.20 8.40 18.46
C TYR A 114 7.44 9.77 17.84
N PHE A 115 8.18 10.65 18.52
CA PHE A 115 8.51 11.97 18.01
C PHE A 115 9.34 11.89 16.73
N SER A 116 10.36 11.04 16.68
CA SER A 116 11.15 10.86 15.45
C SER A 116 10.31 10.43 14.25
N GLY A 117 9.36 9.50 14.43
CA GLY A 117 8.47 9.04 13.37
C GLY A 117 7.50 10.12 12.90
N THR A 118 6.88 10.83 13.84
CA THR A 118 5.96 11.94 13.52
C THR A 118 6.68 13.15 12.91
N GLU A 119 7.88 13.51 13.38
CA GLU A 119 8.70 14.57 12.81
C GLU A 119 9.04 14.26 11.34
N ALA A 120 9.42 13.03 11.02
CA ALA A 120 9.71 12.62 9.64
C ALA A 120 8.48 12.77 8.72
N LEU A 121 7.29 12.44 9.22
CA LEU A 121 6.01 12.57 8.49
C LEU A 121 5.58 14.03 8.32
N LEU A 122 5.86 14.90 9.29
CA LEU A 122 5.43 16.30 9.29
C LEU A 122 6.47 17.26 8.69
N ALA A 123 7.70 16.80 8.48
CA ALA A 123 8.77 17.60 7.90
C ALA A 123 8.37 18.13 6.51
N LYS A 124 8.70 19.40 6.25
CA LYS A 124 8.58 19.96 4.90
C LYS A 124 9.73 19.43 4.06
N HIS A 125 9.40 18.70 3.00
CA HIS A 125 10.39 18.14 2.08
C HIS A 125 10.46 19.00 0.81
N HIS A 126 11.69 19.23 0.34
CA HIS A 126 11.93 19.82 -0.98
C HIS A 126 12.36 18.68 -1.89
N CYS A 127 11.42 18.18 -2.68
CA CYS A 127 11.70 17.14 -3.65
C CYS A 127 12.40 17.77 -4.85
N GLN A 128 13.63 17.33 -5.14
CA GLN A 128 14.31 17.73 -6.36
C GLN A 128 13.57 17.08 -7.53
N GLN A 129 13.13 17.91 -8.49
CA GLN A 129 12.53 17.45 -9.75
C GLN A 129 13.60 16.88 -10.68
#